data_AF-A0A358MDI5-F1
#
_entry.id   AF-A0A358MDI5-F1
#
_cell.length_a   1.000
_cell.length_b   1.000
_cell.length_c   1.000
_cell.angle_alpha   90.00
_cell.angle_beta   90.00
_cell.angle_gamma   90.00
#
_symmetry.space_group_name_H-M   'P 1'
#
loop_
_entity.id
_entity.type
_entity.pdbx_description
1 polymer ?
#
loop_
_entity_poly.entity_id
_entity_poly.type
_entity_poly.pdbx_seq_one_letter_code
_entity_poly.pdbx_strand_id
1 'polypeptide(L)'
;NERIFVFPGAKVQMCNDEKGGDRAWLRKVRPWYGHHYHFHVRLNCPKGARGCQDQDSMPAGDGCKDAEQWVKDILNPPPPNPNAPKPKPRRELTLADLPKQCSAVLQAR
;
A
#
# COMPACT_ATOMS: atom_id res chain seq x y z
N ASN A 1 8.11 6.58 -6.97
CA ASN A 1 6.67 6.31 -6.76
C ASN A 1 6.27 6.28 -5.27
N GLU A 2 6.17 7.46 -4.65
CA GLU A 2 5.95 7.64 -3.20
C GLU A 2 4.51 7.32 -2.78
N ARG A 3 4.31 6.83 -1.56
CA ARG A 3 2.99 6.49 -1.02
C ARG A 3 2.85 6.90 0.44
N ILE A 4 1.63 7.24 0.84
CA ILE A 4 1.23 7.38 2.24
C ILE A 4 0.07 6.42 2.47
N PHE A 5 0.24 5.44 3.36
CA PHE A 5 -0.80 4.48 3.68
C PHE A 5 -1.58 4.91 4.91
N VAL A 6 -2.92 4.91 4.81
CA VAL A 6 -3.86 5.33 5.86
C VAL A 6 -5.05 4.37 5.92
N PHE A 7 -5.83 4.41 7.00
CA PHE A 7 -7.13 3.75 7.04
C PHE A 7 -8.08 4.30 5.96
N PRO A 8 -8.93 3.47 5.30
CA PRO A 8 -9.81 3.94 4.22
C PRO A 8 -10.73 5.10 4.61
N GLY A 9 -11.27 5.10 5.83
CA GLY A 9 -12.11 6.20 6.33
C GLY A 9 -11.37 7.54 6.38
N ALA A 10 -10.09 7.55 6.75
CA ALA A 10 -9.28 8.77 6.75
C ALA A 10 -9.08 9.30 5.31
N LYS A 11 -8.85 8.40 4.35
CA LYS A 11 -8.76 8.76 2.93
C LYS A 11 -10.07 9.35 2.40
N VAL A 12 -11.22 8.78 2.76
CA VAL A 12 -12.54 9.34 2.41
C VAL A 12 -12.72 10.73 2.99
N GLN A 13 -12.37 10.93 4.27
CA GLN A 13 -12.44 12.24 4.90
C GLN A 13 -11.55 13.27 4.17
N MET A 14 -10.29 12.93 3.89
CA MET A 14 -9.38 13.78 3.11
C MET A 14 -9.96 14.14 1.72
N CYS A 15 -10.59 13.17 1.04
CA CYS A 15 -11.24 13.40 -0.25
C CYS A 15 -12.41 14.39 -0.15
N ASN A 16 -13.18 14.34 0.95
CA ASN A 16 -14.31 15.22 1.20
C ASN A 16 -13.88 16.63 1.60
N ASP A 17 -12.76 16.76 2.32
CA ASP A 17 -12.25 18.04 2.81
C ASP A 17 -11.58 18.87 1.70
N GLU A 18 -10.96 18.21 0.71
CA GLU A 18 -10.28 18.87 -0.41
C GLU A 18 -11.25 19.33 -1.52
N LYS A 19 -12.02 20.40 -1.26
CA LYS A 19 -13.10 20.86 -2.16
C LYS A 19 -12.71 21.90 -3.20
N GLY A 20 -11.57 22.59 -3.03
CA GLY A 20 -11.25 23.81 -3.80
C GLY A 20 -9.79 23.96 -4.20
N GLY A 21 -8.96 22.93 -4.00
CA GLY A 21 -7.52 22.98 -4.25
C GLY A 21 -7.01 21.91 -5.23
N ASP A 22 -5.68 21.84 -5.36
CA ASP A 22 -4.99 20.78 -6.11
C ASP A 22 -5.20 19.42 -5.43
N ARG A 23 -5.90 18.52 -6.12
CA ARG A 23 -6.19 17.15 -5.66
C ARG A 23 -5.11 16.14 -6.07
N ALA A 24 -4.07 16.54 -6.78
CA ALA A 24 -3.06 15.61 -7.29
C ALA A 24 -2.33 14.85 -6.16
N TRP A 25 -2.17 15.47 -4.99
CA TRP A 25 -1.51 14.84 -3.83
C TRP A 25 -2.31 13.65 -3.28
N LEU A 26 -3.64 13.65 -3.42
CA LEU A 26 -4.50 12.56 -2.99
C LEU A 26 -4.10 11.25 -3.68
N ARG A 27 -3.58 11.30 -4.92
CA ARG A 27 -3.07 10.10 -5.63
C ARG A 27 -2.02 9.32 -4.82
N LYS A 28 -1.19 10.02 -4.03
CA LYS A 28 -0.17 9.41 -3.16
C LYS A 28 -0.75 8.74 -1.91
N VAL A 29 -1.92 9.17 -1.46
CA VAL A 29 -2.59 8.61 -0.27
C VAL A 29 -3.35 7.35 -0.64
N ARG A 30 -2.88 6.21 -0.17
CA ARG A 30 -3.40 4.88 -0.49
C ARG A 30 -4.08 4.26 0.73
N PRO A 31 -5.37 3.91 0.64
CA PRO A 31 -6.03 3.20 1.73
C PRO A 31 -5.39 1.82 1.95
N TRP A 32 -5.27 1.38 3.20
CA TRP A 32 -4.77 0.05 3.56
C TRP A 32 -5.38 -0.45 4.87
N TYR A 33 -5.46 -1.78 5.05
CA TYR A 33 -5.93 -2.40 6.29
C TYR A 33 -5.10 -1.93 7.50
N GLY A 34 -5.75 -1.77 8.66
CA GLY A 34 -5.11 -1.21 9.85
C GLY A 34 -4.98 0.31 9.73
N HIS A 35 -3.81 0.86 10.12
CA HIS A 35 -3.50 2.30 9.98
C HIS A 35 -4.55 3.25 10.62
N HIS A 36 -5.22 2.79 11.68
CA HIS A 36 -6.22 3.59 12.40
C HIS A 36 -5.60 4.73 13.21
N TYR A 37 -4.38 4.54 13.69
CA TYR A 37 -3.68 5.45 14.61
C TYR A 37 -2.30 5.88 14.14
N HIS A 38 -1.90 5.45 12.95
CA HIS A 38 -0.62 5.78 12.33
C HIS A 38 -0.79 5.76 10.81
N PHE A 39 0.13 6.41 10.11
CA PHE A 39 0.24 6.33 8.66
C PHE A 39 1.66 5.86 8.29
N HIS A 40 1.78 5.14 7.18
CA HIS A 40 3.09 4.71 6.69
C HIS A 40 3.50 5.54 5.49
N VAL A 41 4.60 6.26 5.61
CA VAL A 41 5.22 6.97 4.49
C VAL A 41 6.24 6.06 3.82
N ARG A 42 6.14 5.94 2.50
CA ARG A 42 7.12 5.25 1.65
C ARG A 42 7.72 6.23 0.66
N LEU A 43 9.05 6.34 0.71
CA LEU A 43 9.86 7.16 -0.18
C LEU A 43 10.26 6.39 -1.44
N ASN A 44 10.76 7.13 -2.42
CA ASN A 44 11.38 6.58 -3.62
C ASN A 44 12.75 6.00 -3.33
N CYS A 45 13.22 5.15 -4.23
CA CYS A 45 14.63 4.80 -4.25
C CYS A 45 15.51 6.04 -4.40
N PRO A 46 16.51 6.24 -3.51
CA PRO A 46 17.43 7.37 -3.63
C PRO A 46 18.21 7.31 -4.95
N LYS A 47 18.51 8.48 -5.51
CA LYS A 47 19.33 8.58 -6.74
C LYS A 47 20.68 7.87 -6.53
N GLY A 48 21.01 6.95 -7.43
CA GLY A 48 22.26 6.20 -7.39
C GLY A 48 22.25 4.91 -6.55
N ALA A 49 21.16 4.60 -5.82
CA ALA A 49 21.03 3.38 -5.04
C ALA A 49 20.75 2.15 -5.94
N ARG A 50 21.81 1.54 -6.50
CA ARG A 50 21.73 0.46 -7.51
C ARG A 50 20.98 -0.81 -7.09
N GLY A 51 20.83 -1.06 -5.79
CA GLY A 51 20.10 -2.22 -5.26
C GLY A 51 18.65 -1.94 -4.86
N CYS A 52 18.19 -0.70 -4.98
CA CYS A 52 16.85 -0.31 -4.59
C CYS A 52 15.87 -0.53 -5.75
N GLN A 53 14.69 -1.10 -5.45
CA GLN A 53 13.63 -1.32 -6.42
C GLN A 53 12.40 -0.48 -6.05
N ASP A 54 11.98 0.41 -6.94
CA ASP A 54 10.73 1.14 -6.82
C ASP A 54 9.53 0.22 -7.08
N GLN A 55 8.38 0.57 -6.53
CA GLN A 55 7.11 -0.09 -6.85
C GLN A 55 6.51 0.45 -8.15
N ASP A 56 5.74 -0.40 -8.85
CA ASP A 56 4.89 -0.04 -10.01
C ASP A 56 4.04 1.20 -9.76
N SER A 57 3.90 2.05 -10.78
CA SER A 57 3.19 3.33 -10.72
C SER A 57 1.80 3.21 -10.08
N MET A 58 1.42 4.21 -9.29
CA MET A 58 0.06 4.24 -8.74
C MET A 58 -0.97 4.41 -9.87
N PRO A 59 -2.19 3.85 -9.72
CA PRO A 59 -3.29 4.12 -10.63
C PRO A 59 -3.49 5.62 -10.87
N ALA A 60 -4.03 5.97 -12.04
CA ALA A 60 -4.38 7.35 -12.35
C ALA A 60 -5.55 7.84 -11.47
N GLY A 61 -5.70 9.16 -11.35
CA GLY A 61 -6.74 9.78 -10.52
C GLY A 61 -6.37 9.91 -9.04
N ASP A 62 -7.33 10.40 -8.24
CA ASP A 62 -7.15 10.69 -6.81
C ASP A 62 -7.47 9.49 -5.89
N GLY A 63 -8.07 8.43 -6.46
CA GLY A 63 -8.43 7.19 -5.77
C GLY A 63 -9.58 7.31 -4.77
N CYS A 64 -10.38 8.38 -4.83
CA CYS A 64 -11.44 8.62 -3.84
C CYS A 64 -12.61 7.65 -3.96
N LYS A 65 -13.06 7.32 -5.19
CA LYS A 65 -14.12 6.34 -5.43
C LYS A 65 -13.77 4.95 -4.89
N ASP A 66 -12.51 4.52 -5.06
CA ASP A 66 -12.03 3.24 -4.54
C ASP A 66 -12.04 3.22 -3.01
N ALA A 67 -11.67 4.33 -2.36
CA ALA A 67 -11.68 4.44 -0.90
C ALA A 67 -13.11 4.43 -0.34
N GLU A 68 -14.04 5.14 -1.00
CA GLU A 68 -15.46 5.10 -0.65
C GLU A 68 -16.04 3.69 -0.79
N GLN A 69 -15.72 2.99 -1.88
CA GLN A 69 -16.16 1.61 -2.08
C GLN A 69 -15.59 0.70 -0.98
N TRP A 70 -14.31 0.86 -0.64
CA TRP A 70 -13.71 0.06 0.43
C TRP A 70 -14.39 0.30 1.79
N VAL A 71 -14.72 1.55 2.14
CA VAL A 71 -15.48 1.82 3.37
C VAL A 71 -16.87 1.18 3.33
N LYS A 72 -17.57 1.23 2.18
CA LYS A 72 -18.86 0.55 2.00
C LYS A 72 -18.73 -0.96 2.20
N ASP A 73 -17.69 -1.58 1.64
CA ASP A 73 -17.43 -3.02 1.75
C ASP A 73 -17.02 -3.42 3.18
N ILE A 74 -16.41 -2.53 3.97
CA ILE A 74 -16.14 -2.79 5.39
C ILE A 74 -17.44 -2.82 6.19
N LEU A 75 -18.35 -1.87 5.93
CA LEU A 75 -19.62 -1.75 6.65
C LEU A 75 -20.64 -2.80 6.22
N ASN A 76 -20.66 -3.13 4.92
CA ASN A 76 -21.58 -4.07 4.29
C ASN A 76 -20.78 -5.03 3.41
N PRO A 77 -20.11 -6.04 4.00
CA PRO A 77 -19.25 -6.93 3.25
C PRO A 77 -20.03 -7.73 2.20
N PRO A 78 -19.49 -7.89 0.98
CA PRO A 78 -20.11 -8.73 -0.03
C PRO A 78 -20.16 -10.19 0.45
N PRO A 79 -21.14 -10.97 -0.02
CA PRO A 79 -21.23 -12.39 0.33
C PRO A 79 -19.95 -13.12 -0.11
N PRO A 80 -19.53 -14.17 0.64
CA PRO A 80 -18.36 -14.96 0.28
C PRO A 80 -18.50 -15.54 -1.13
N ASN A 81 -17.42 -15.50 -1.92
CA ASN A 81 -17.41 -16.16 -3.23
C ASN A 81 -17.34 -17.69 -3.03
N PRO A 82 -18.38 -18.46 -3.39
CA PRO A 82 -18.39 -19.92 -3.19
C PRO A 82 -17.35 -20.65 -4.03
N ASN A 83 -16.86 -20.04 -5.11
CA ASN A 83 -15.87 -20.60 -6.02
C ASN A 83 -14.45 -20.07 -5.76
N ALA A 84 -14.20 -19.45 -4.61
CA ALA A 84 -12.87 -18.95 -4.27
C ALA A 84 -11.87 -20.13 -4.20
N PRO A 85 -10.71 -20.04 -4.88
CA PRO A 85 -9.69 -21.07 -4.77
C PRO A 85 -9.16 -21.14 -3.33
N LYS A 86 -8.83 -22.36 -2.87
CA LYS A 86 -8.20 -22.54 -1.56
C LYS A 86 -6.93 -21.69 -1.46
N PRO A 87 -6.68 -21.02 -0.31
CA PRO A 87 -5.44 -20.27 -0.11
C PRO A 87 -4.23 -21.16 -0.38
N LYS A 88 -3.27 -20.65 -1.16
CA LYS A 88 -2.00 -21.35 -1.34
C LYS A 88 -1.25 -21.34 0.00
N PRO A 89 -0.75 -22.49 0.49
CA PRO A 89 0.08 -22.53 1.68
C PRO A 89 1.26 -21.57 1.54
N ARG A 90 1.48 -20.75 2.57
CA ARG A 90 2.62 -19.83 2.59
C ARG A 90 3.87 -20.64 2.94
N ARG A 91 4.82 -20.73 2.01
CA ARG A 91 6.12 -21.33 2.30
C ARG A 91 6.92 -20.43 3.25
N GLU A 92 7.85 -21.04 3.96
CA GLU A 92 8.84 -20.30 4.75
C GLU A 92 9.76 -19.47 3.85
N LEU A 93 10.15 -18.29 4.36
CA LEU A 93 11.16 -17.44 3.75
C LEU A 93 12.54 -17.91 4.21
N THR A 94 13.43 -18.09 3.25
CA THR A 94 14.84 -18.47 3.47
C THR A 94 15.75 -17.31 3.12
N LEU A 95 17.02 -17.37 3.54
CA LEU A 95 18.01 -16.35 3.15
C LEU A 95 18.24 -16.29 1.63
N ALA A 96 18.00 -17.40 0.91
CA ALA A 96 18.10 -17.44 -0.54
C ALA A 96 17.00 -16.62 -1.25
N ASP A 97 15.92 -16.28 -0.55
CA ASP A 97 14.81 -15.46 -1.06
C ASP A 97 15.04 -13.95 -0.92
N LEU A 98 16.06 -13.56 -0.16
CA LEU A 98 16.40 -12.17 0.11
C LEU A 98 17.45 -11.67 -0.90
N PRO A 99 17.60 -10.34 -1.09
CA PRO A 99 18.71 -9.78 -1.85
C PRO A 99 20.07 -10.32 -1.34
N LYS A 100 20.99 -10.65 -2.26
CA LYS A 100 22.31 -11.26 -1.92
C LYS A 100 23.09 -10.44 -0.88
N GLN A 101 22.87 -9.13 -0.85
CA GLN A 101 23.48 -8.20 0.11
C GLN A 101 23.09 -8.51 1.56
N CYS A 102 21.91 -9.09 1.82
CA CYS A 102 21.49 -9.46 3.17
C CYS A 102 22.39 -10.54 3.78
N SER A 103 22.83 -11.51 2.99
CA SER A 103 23.76 -12.56 3.46
C SER A 103 25.13 -11.99 3.84
N ALA A 104 25.62 -10.99 3.09
CA ALA A 104 26.89 -10.33 3.40
C ALA A 104 26.85 -9.62 4.76
N VAL A 105 25.73 -8.96 5.10
CA VAL A 105 25.53 -8.32 6.42
C VAL A 105 25.54 -9.37 7.54
N LEU A 106 24.89 -10.51 7.34
CA LEU A 106 24.84 -11.58 8.34
C LEU A 106 26.22 -12.22 8.59
N GLN A 107 27.05 -12.30 7.56
CA GLN A 107 28.40 -12.88 7.62
C GLN A 107 29.48 -11.90 8.09
N ALA A 108 29.19 -10.60 8.17
CA ALA A 108 30.15 -9.56 8.56
C ALA A 108 30.49 -9.57 10.07
N ARG A 109 30.36 -10.73 10.73
CA ARG A 109 30.71 -10.94 12.14
C ARG A 109 32.17 -11.32 12.29
#